data_AF-A0A7Y3E468-F1
#
_entry.id   AF-A0A7Y3E468-F1
#
_cell.length_a   1.000
_cell.length_b   1.000
_cell.length_c   1.000
_cell.angle_alpha   90.00
_cell.angle_beta   90.00
_cell.angle_gamma   90.00
#
_symmetry.space_group_name_H-M   'P 1'
#
loop_
_entity.id
_entity.type
_entity.pdbx_description
1 polymer ?
#
loop_
_entity_poly.entity_id
_entity_poly.type
_entity_poly.pdbx_seq_one_letter_code
_entity_poly.pdbx_strand_id
1 'polypeptide(L)'
;MDDRELLIRYRDRDLPEEEMARVEERLRDDPELRFRRESLEGVASLLERGAARSFDPFFAARVVARLRRSESSLPVEGMYESLRWIFARVAVACVVVMLCIGTYSA
;
A
#
# COMPACT_ATOMS: atom_id res chain seq x y z
N MET A 1 -20.69 -15.40 -14.54
CA MET A 1 -19.65 -14.34 -14.59
C MET A 1 -19.14 -14.31 -16.02
N ASP A 2 -19.11 -13.14 -16.65
CA ASP A 2 -18.68 -13.00 -18.05
C ASP A 2 -17.18 -13.25 -18.18
N ASP A 3 -16.74 -13.95 -19.21
CA ASP A 3 -15.31 -14.29 -19.41
C ASP A 3 -14.47 -13.02 -19.60
N ARG A 4 -15.06 -11.96 -20.16
CA ARG A 4 -14.39 -10.67 -20.32
C ARG A 4 -14.12 -9.99 -18.97
N GLU A 5 -15.11 -9.99 -18.08
CA GLU A 5 -14.98 -9.43 -16.73
C GLU A 5 -13.95 -10.20 -15.90
N LEU A 6 -13.94 -11.53 -16.03
CA LEU A 6 -12.95 -12.39 -15.41
C LEU A 6 -11.52 -12.06 -15.86
N LEU A 7 -11.30 -11.88 -17.17
CA LEU A 7 -9.98 -11.54 -17.72
C LEU A 7 -9.50 -10.14 -17.30
N ILE A 8 -10.41 -9.17 -17.14
CA ILE A 8 -10.07 -7.83 -16.63
C ILE A 8 -9.61 -7.93 -15.18
N ARG A 9 -10.37 -8.61 -14.31
CA ARG A 9 -10.00 -8.77 -12.90
C ARG A 9 -8.74 -9.60 -12.71
N TYR A 10 -8.53 -10.61 -13.55
CA TYR A 10 -7.28 -11.39 -13.59
C TYR A 10 -6.08 -10.50 -13.96
N ARG A 11 -6.21 -9.63 -14.97
CA ARG A 11 -5.15 -8.67 -15.34
C ARG A 11 -4.82 -7.71 -14.20
N ASP A 12 -5.85 -7.19 -13.55
CA ASP A 12 -5.72 -6.21 -12.47
C ASP A 12 -5.30 -6.83 -11.12
N ARG A 13 -5.09 -8.16 -11.08
CA ARG A 13 -4.80 -8.96 -9.87
C ARG A 13 -5.82 -8.76 -8.75
N ASP A 14 -7.07 -8.55 -9.13
CA ASP A 14 -8.21 -8.32 -8.22
C ASP A 14 -8.99 -9.63 -7.96
N LEU A 15 -8.31 -10.77 -8.05
CA LEU A 15 -8.87 -12.10 -7.78
C LEU A 15 -8.10 -12.76 -6.62
N PRO A 16 -8.78 -13.53 -5.76
CA PRO A 16 -8.12 -14.41 -4.79
C PRO A 16 -7.13 -15.36 -5.49
N GLU A 17 -6.06 -15.75 -4.80
CA GLU A 17 -5.01 -16.62 -5.38
C GLU A 17 -5.57 -17.94 -5.94
N GLU A 18 -6.57 -18.52 -5.25
CA GLU A 18 -7.24 -19.74 -5.71
C GLU A 18 -7.99 -19.53 -7.04
N GLU A 19 -8.62 -18.38 -7.23
CA GLU A 19 -9.32 -18.05 -8.48
C GLU A 19 -8.34 -17.70 -9.60
N MET A 20 -7.23 -17.02 -9.27
CA MET A 20 -6.15 -16.79 -10.23
C MET A 20 -5.61 -18.10 -10.80
N ALA A 21 -5.34 -19.10 -9.95
CA ALA A 21 -4.85 -20.40 -10.37
C ALA A 21 -5.85 -21.12 -11.31
N ARG A 22 -7.15 -21.02 -11.03
CA ARG A 22 -8.20 -21.58 -11.90
C ARG A 22 -8.28 -20.89 -13.26
N VAL A 23 -8.09 -19.56 -13.30
CA VAL A 23 -8.04 -18.82 -14.56
C VAL A 23 -6.80 -19.18 -15.36
N GLU A 24 -5.65 -19.35 -14.70
CA GLU A 24 -4.39 -19.80 -15.31
C GLU A 24 -4.54 -21.18 -15.97
N GLU A 25 -5.22 -22.11 -15.29
CA GLU A 25 -5.52 -23.45 -15.79
C GLU A 25 -6.46 -23.38 -16.99
N ARG A 26 -7.57 -22.62 -16.90
CA ARG A 26 -8.48 -22.40 -18.02
C ARG A 26 -7.78 -21.78 -19.23
N LEU A 27 -6.86 -20.83 -19.02
CA LEU A 27 -6.07 -20.23 -20.09
C LEU A 27 -5.11 -21.23 -20.74
N ARG A 28 -4.67 -22.27 -20.04
CA ARG A 28 -3.82 -23.32 -20.63
C ARG A 28 -4.63 -24.19 -21.60
N ASP A 29 -5.85 -24.54 -21.20
CA ASP A 29 -6.67 -25.53 -21.89
C ASP A 29 -7.55 -24.90 -22.98
N ASP A 30 -7.87 -23.61 -22.88
CA ASP A 30 -8.76 -22.91 -23.80
C ASP A 30 -8.00 -21.94 -24.75
N PRO A 31 -7.82 -22.30 -26.03
CA PRO A 31 -7.21 -21.41 -27.02
C PRO A 31 -8.03 -20.16 -27.33
N GLU A 32 -9.35 -20.20 -27.23
CA GLU A 32 -10.22 -19.05 -27.48
C GLU A 32 -10.07 -18.02 -26.35
N LEU A 33 -10.01 -18.49 -25.10
CA LEU A 33 -9.78 -17.64 -23.94
C LEU A 33 -8.41 -16.95 -23.99
N ARG A 34 -7.37 -17.65 -24.48
CA ARG A 34 -6.05 -17.05 -24.73
C ARG A 34 -6.11 -15.94 -25.78
N PHE A 35 -6.80 -16.16 -26.88
CA PHE A 35 -6.95 -15.14 -27.92
C PHE A 35 -7.68 -13.89 -27.41
N ARG A 36 -8.71 -14.08 -26.58
CA ARG A 36 -9.43 -12.97 -25.93
C ARG A 36 -8.53 -12.21 -24.96
N ARG A 37 -7.70 -12.93 -24.18
CA ARG A 37 -6.69 -12.32 -23.29
C ARG A 37 -5.69 -11.48 -24.09
N GLU A 38 -5.13 -12.03 -25.16
CA GLU A 38 -4.16 -11.34 -26.01
C GLU A 38 -4.76 -10.08 -26.65
N SER A 39 -6.01 -10.16 -27.13
CA SER A 39 -6.74 -9.00 -27.63
C SER A 39 -6.92 -7.91 -26.57
N LEU A 40 -7.19 -8.31 -25.33
CA LEU A 40 -7.33 -7.39 -24.19
C LEU A 40 -6.00 -6.74 -23.80
N GLU A 41 -4.91 -7.49 -23.79
CA GLU A 41 -3.55 -6.97 -23.59
C GLU A 41 -3.16 -6.00 -24.71
N GLY A 42 -3.54 -6.29 -25.96
CA GLY A 42 -3.33 -5.39 -27.11
C GLY A 42 -4.00 -4.03 -26.90
N VAL A 43 -5.29 -4.02 -26.54
CA VAL A 43 -6.03 -2.78 -26.24
C VAL A 43 -5.44 -2.05 -25.04
N ALA A 44 -5.05 -2.76 -23.98
CA ALA A 44 -4.41 -2.17 -22.81
C ALA A 44 -3.10 -1.46 -23.19
N SER A 45 -2.26 -2.10 -24.01
CA SER A 45 -1.00 -1.51 -24.46
C SER A 45 -1.21 -0.25 -25.31
N LEU A 46 -2.26 -0.20 -26.13
CA LEU A 46 -2.62 0.98 -26.91
C LEU A 46 -3.07 2.13 -26.01
N LEU A 47 -3.86 1.82 -24.97
CA LEU A 47 -4.29 2.80 -23.97
C LEU A 47 -3.10 3.34 -23.18
N GLU A 48 -2.17 2.49 -22.74
CA GLU A 48 -0.95 2.92 -22.03
C GLU A 48 -0.08 3.83 -22.90
N ARG A 49 0.14 3.48 -24.17
CA ARG A 49 0.89 4.30 -25.12
C ARG A 49 0.20 5.61 -25.45
N GLY A 50 -1.13 5.63 -25.46
CA GLY A 50 -1.94 6.85 -25.60
C GLY A 50 -1.87 7.73 -24.34
N ALA A 51 -2.00 7.12 -23.17
CA ALA A 51 -1.92 7.77 -21.87
C ALA A 51 -0.53 8.40 -21.64
N ALA A 52 0.54 7.71 -22.03
CA ALA A 52 1.90 8.23 -21.98
C ALA A 52 2.07 9.56 -22.75
N ARG A 53 1.25 9.82 -23.77
CA ARG A 53 1.23 11.11 -24.49
C ARG A 53 0.35 12.17 -23.85
N SER A 54 -0.64 11.79 -23.04
CA SER A 54 -1.61 12.70 -22.43
C SER A 54 -1.33 13.02 -20.96
N PHE A 55 -0.31 12.42 -20.35
CA PHE A 55 0.20 12.90 -19.07
C PHE A 55 0.94 14.23 -19.26
N ASP A 56 0.30 15.31 -18.82
CA ASP A 56 0.88 16.64 -18.71
C ASP A 56 2.23 16.56 -17.98
N PRO A 57 3.27 17.34 -18.38
CA PRO A 57 4.52 17.39 -17.66
C PRO A 57 4.29 17.55 -16.15
N PHE A 58 5.13 16.91 -15.34
CA PHE A 58 5.05 16.89 -13.87
C PHE A 58 3.86 16.11 -13.26
N PHE A 59 3.09 15.32 -14.03
CA PHE A 59 2.08 14.40 -13.46
C PHE A 59 2.68 13.47 -12.39
N ALA A 60 3.80 12.81 -12.71
CA ALA A 60 4.50 11.93 -11.75
C ALA A 60 4.91 12.68 -10.47
N ALA A 61 5.40 13.92 -10.60
CA ALA A 61 5.76 14.76 -9.46
C ALA A 61 4.54 15.11 -8.59
N ARG A 62 3.38 15.41 -9.20
CA ARG A 62 2.12 15.67 -8.48
C ARG A 62 1.59 14.44 -7.75
N VAL A 63 1.67 13.27 -8.36
CA VAL A 63 1.25 12.01 -7.74
C VAL A 63 2.14 11.67 -6.56
N VAL A 64 3.46 11.74 -6.71
CA VAL A 64 4.43 11.51 -5.62
C VAL A 64 4.23 12.51 -4.47
N ALA A 65 4.02 13.79 -4.78
CA ALA A 65 3.74 14.80 -3.76
C ALA A 65 2.44 14.51 -2.99
N ARG A 66 1.40 14.00 -3.67
CA ARG A 66 0.14 13.62 -3.03
C ARG A 66 0.27 12.36 -2.17
N LEU A 67 0.99 11.34 -2.65
CA LEU A 67 1.27 10.13 -1.88
C LEU A 67 2.07 10.43 -0.60
N ARG A 68 3.14 11.23 -0.71
CA ARG A 68 3.90 11.69 0.47
C ARG A 68 3.04 12.43 1.48
N ARG A 69 2.10 13.25 1.01
CA ARG A 69 1.17 13.99 1.89
C ARG A 69 0.18 13.07 2.60
N SER A 70 -0.21 11.98 1.95
CA SER A 70 -1.07 10.95 2.54
C SER A 70 -0.30 10.11 3.56
N GLU A 71 0.96 9.74 3.31
CA GLU A 71 1.80 9.03 4.28
C GLU A 71 2.18 9.92 5.50
N SER A 72 2.46 11.20 5.26
CA SER A 72 2.76 12.16 6.33
C SER A 72 1.55 12.57 7.17
N SER A 73 0.35 12.08 6.85
CA SER A 73 -0.87 12.39 7.61
C SER A 73 -1.07 11.50 8.84
N LEU A 74 -0.18 10.56 9.11
CA LEU A 74 -0.12 9.90 10.42
C LEU A 74 0.60 10.85 11.40
N PRO A 75 -0.03 11.28 12.51
CA PRO A 75 0.54 12.23 13.48
C PRO A 75 1.55 11.53 14.41
N VAL A 76 2.47 10.77 13.84
CA VAL A 76 3.41 9.92 14.57
C VAL A 76 4.45 10.78 15.27
N GLU A 77 5.06 11.73 14.57
CA GLU A 77 6.06 12.66 15.13
C GLU A 77 5.54 13.44 16.35
N GLY A 78 4.31 13.97 16.31
CA GLY A 78 3.73 14.72 17.43
C GLY A 78 3.39 13.84 18.65
N MET A 79 3.05 12.57 18.40
CA MET A 79 2.78 11.59 19.46
C MET A 79 4.08 11.17 20.16
N TYR A 80 5.17 10.94 19.42
CA TYR A 80 6.48 10.59 19.99
C TYR A 80 7.03 11.70 20.89
N GLU A 81 6.90 12.96 20.49
CA GLU A 81 7.42 14.09 21.28
C GLU A 81 6.64 14.29 22.58
N SER A 82 5.31 14.11 22.52
CA SER A 82 4.44 14.12 23.70
C SER A 82 4.75 12.97 24.65
N LEU A 83 4.95 11.75 24.12
CA LEU A 83 5.27 10.57 24.91
C LEU A 83 6.64 10.70 25.59
N ARG A 84 7.64 11.27 24.90
CA ARG A 84 8.98 11.51 25.45
C ARG A 84 8.94 12.41 26.69
N TRP A 85 8.11 13.47 26.65
CA TRP A 85 7.98 14.41 27.77
C TRP A 85 7.33 13.79 29.00
N ILE A 86 6.37 12.88 28.81
CA ILE A 86 5.71 12.15 29.90
C ILE A 86 6.70 11.17 30.54
N PHE A 87 7.39 10.36 29.72
CA PHE A 87 8.37 9.39 30.21
C PHE A 87 9.53 10.05 30.98
N ALA A 88 10.03 11.20 30.53
CA ALA A 88 11.07 11.94 31.24
C ALA A 88 10.64 12.34 32.66
N ARG A 89 9.40 12.83 32.83
CA ARG A 89 8.86 13.19 34.15
C ARG A 89 8.66 11.98 35.06
N VAL A 90 8.17 10.87 34.49
CA VAL A 90 7.96 9.62 35.24
C VAL A 90 9.30 9.05 35.71
N ALA A 91 10.33 9.04 34.85
CA ALA A 91 11.66 8.55 35.20
C ALA A 91 12.26 9.35 36.37
N VAL A 92 12.15 10.69 36.34
CA VAL A 92 12.61 11.54 37.45
C VAL A 92 11.85 11.23 38.75
N ALA A 93 10.53 11.06 38.68
CA ALA A 93 9.73 10.69 39.86
C ALA A 93 10.15 9.33 40.44
N CYS A 94 10.40 8.32 39.60
CA CYS A 94 10.87 7.01 40.05
C CYS A 94 12.24 7.10 40.75
N VAL A 95 13.19 7.88 40.20
CA VAL A 95 14.51 8.08 40.81
C VAL A 95 14.38 8.76 42.18
N VAL A 96 13.53 9.78 42.31
CA VAL A 96 13.28 10.47 43.58
C VAL A 96 12.69 9.51 44.61
N VAL A 97 11.67 8.72 44.23
CA VAL A 97 11.07 7.73 45.12
C VAL A 97 12.09 6.69 45.56
N MET A 98 12.93 6.20 44.64
CA MET A 98 13.98 5.23 44.94
C MET A 98 15.04 5.80 45.89
N LEU A 99 15.41 7.07 45.73
CA LEU A 99 16.29 7.79 46.66
C LEU A 99 15.67 7.92 48.06
N CYS A 100 14.41 8.34 48.15
CA CYS A 100 13.70 8.46 49.42
C CYS A 100 13.62 7.12 50.16
N ILE A 101 13.28 6.04 49.44
CA ILE A 101 13.24 4.68 50.00
C ILE A 101 14.65 4.25 50.43
N GLY A 102 15.66 4.44 49.58
CA GLY A 102 17.04 4.05 49.88
C GLY A 102 17.63 4.79 51.08
N THR A 103 17.28 6.06 51.31
CA THR A 103 17.70 6.81 52.50
C THR A 103 16.92 6.45 53.76
N TYR A 104 15.71 5.88 53.63
CA TYR A 104 14.89 5.46 54.77
C TYR A 104 15.16 4.01 55.17
N SER A 105 15.62 3.18 54.24
CA SER A 105 15.98 1.78 54.49
C SER A 105 17.48 1.55 54.77
N ALA A 106 18.31 2.59 54.70
CA ALA A 106 19.73 2.58 55.08
C ALA A 106 19.92 3.16 56.48
#